data_AF-A0A9N8MHI6-F1
#
_entry.id   AF-A0A9N8MHI6-F1
#
_cell.length_a   1.000
_cell.length_b   1.000
_cell.length_c   1.000
_cell.angle_alpha   90.00
_cell.angle_beta   90.00
_cell.angle_gamma   90.00
#
_symmetry.space_group_name_H-M   'P 1'
#
loop_
_entity.id
_entity.type
_entity.pdbx_description
1 polymer ?
#
loop_
_entity_poly.entity_id
_entity_poly.type
_entity_poly.pdbx_seq_one_letter_code
_entity_poly.pdbx_strand_id
1 'polypeptide(L)'
;MTENFQIKSLHKFITQNKDVDSDYWYFSGNIDVIKIFKNFTNNDLIDLEKELLNWDIEYVEILIDCFIYGYFDEITFNKQSYILTYLLANLKNEDERLDILENASDVILKGNSKPIELLDSIINWIEKNKYNEIPYYHSQCLKIYETREKSVENNRIVLKVNELKNEILSLTKSMQAFDEIDGIQDNAISILKTFNNSDFQYLKLDLPLWSNDELEILAKVFSRGDINGNLLDDNYFFGYLFVLLPISISIILLDDMFYFFENQEIDCGLLHQMKNKLNELIAKRYIERNTYEYWTKEINEKQKTCC
;
A
#
# COMPACT_ATOMS: atom_id res chain seq x y z
N MET A 1 -5.42 -6.38 31.94
CA MET A 1 -5.54 -5.94 30.53
C MET A 1 -6.26 -4.61 30.55
N THR A 2 -5.65 -3.57 30.01
CA THR A 2 -6.28 -2.27 29.82
C THR A 2 -7.40 -2.46 28.80
N GLU A 3 -8.65 -2.30 29.20
CA GLU A 3 -9.80 -2.45 28.30
C GLU A 3 -9.75 -1.40 27.18
N ASN A 4 -10.00 -1.83 25.95
CA ASN A 4 -10.00 -0.97 24.78
C ASN A 4 -11.26 -0.08 24.76
N PHE A 5 -11.08 1.23 24.90
CA PHE A 5 -12.20 2.19 24.98
C PHE A 5 -13.02 2.24 23.68
N GLN A 6 -12.39 2.05 22.52
CA GLN A 6 -13.07 2.12 21.23
C GLN A 6 -13.99 0.91 21.03
N ILE A 7 -13.50 -0.29 21.33
CA ILE A 7 -14.28 -1.53 21.25
C ILE A 7 -15.46 -1.48 22.22
N LYS A 8 -15.25 -1.00 23.45
CA LYS A 8 -16.33 -0.78 24.41
C LYS A 8 -17.39 0.18 23.91
N SER A 9 -16.98 1.27 23.29
CA SER A 9 -17.90 2.27 22.75
C SER A 9 -18.75 1.69 21.64
N LEU A 10 -18.14 0.90 20.75
CA LEU A 10 -18.83 0.16 19.70
C LEU A 10 -19.82 -0.85 20.28
N HIS A 11 -19.35 -1.74 21.15
CA HIS A 11 -20.19 -2.76 21.79
C HIS A 11 -21.37 -2.13 22.54
N LYS A 12 -21.10 -1.10 23.35
CA LYS A 12 -22.15 -0.37 24.09
C LYS A 12 -23.18 0.25 23.13
N PHE A 13 -22.74 0.85 22.03
CA PHE A 13 -23.67 1.42 21.05
C PHE A 13 -24.60 0.37 20.46
N ILE A 14 -24.06 -0.79 20.06
CA ILE A 14 -24.86 -1.91 19.53
C ILE A 14 -25.82 -2.42 20.60
N THR A 15 -25.33 -2.74 21.80
CA THR A 15 -26.17 -3.26 22.89
C THR A 15 -27.32 -2.31 23.25
N GLN A 16 -27.09 -1.00 23.22
CA GLN A 16 -28.11 -0.01 23.58
C GLN A 16 -29.21 0.17 22.52
N ASN A 17 -28.93 -0.18 21.27
CA ASN A 17 -29.86 0.02 20.15
C ASN A 17 -30.31 -1.29 19.50
N LYS A 18 -29.96 -2.45 20.07
CA LYS A 18 -30.20 -3.76 19.45
C LYS A 18 -31.68 -4.05 19.16
N ASP A 19 -32.58 -3.53 20.00
CA ASP A 19 -34.02 -3.75 19.89
C ASP A 19 -34.68 -2.78 18.89
N VAL A 20 -33.90 -1.92 18.23
CA VAL A 20 -34.38 -1.08 17.13
C VAL A 20 -34.43 -1.94 15.86
N ASP A 21 -35.43 -1.70 15.02
CA ASP A 21 -35.70 -2.51 13.83
C ASP A 21 -34.55 -2.53 12.80
N SER A 22 -34.65 -3.47 11.85
CA SER A 22 -33.65 -3.65 10.79
C SER A 22 -33.50 -2.42 9.88
N ASP A 23 -34.60 -1.67 9.67
CA ASP A 23 -34.58 -0.45 8.87
C ASP A 23 -33.66 0.61 9.49
N TYR A 24 -33.68 0.75 10.82
CA TYR A 24 -32.75 1.62 11.51
C TYR A 24 -31.30 1.23 11.22
N TRP A 25 -30.92 -0.04 11.36
CA TRP A 25 -29.54 -0.48 11.14
C TRP A 25 -29.09 -0.28 9.70
N TYR A 26 -29.99 -0.50 8.74
CA TYR A 26 -29.72 -0.31 7.32
C TYR A 26 -29.58 1.17 6.92
N PHE A 27 -30.40 2.07 7.47
CA PHE A 27 -30.44 3.48 7.03
C PHE A 27 -29.70 4.47 7.92
N SER A 28 -29.46 4.16 9.19
CA SER A 28 -28.95 5.13 10.18
C SER A 28 -27.93 4.55 11.16
N GLY A 29 -28.22 3.39 11.75
CA GLY A 29 -27.36 2.73 12.72
C GLY A 29 -25.96 2.41 12.16
N ASN A 30 -25.89 1.98 10.89
CA ASN A 30 -24.62 1.76 10.20
C ASN A 30 -23.75 3.01 10.14
N ILE A 31 -24.32 4.20 9.94
CA ILE A 31 -23.60 5.47 9.88
C ILE A 31 -22.89 5.72 11.22
N ASP A 32 -23.59 5.50 12.32
CA ASP A 32 -23.07 5.77 13.65
C ASP A 32 -22.05 4.72 14.11
N VAL A 33 -22.27 3.44 13.77
CA VAL A 33 -21.24 2.38 13.93
C VAL A 33 -19.97 2.79 13.20
N ILE A 34 -20.09 3.29 11.97
CA ILE A 34 -18.94 3.60 11.13
C ILE A 34 -18.21 4.86 11.61
N LYS A 35 -18.92 5.84 12.17
CA LYS A 35 -18.29 6.98 12.86
C LYS A 35 -17.43 6.54 14.05
N ILE A 36 -17.89 5.56 14.83
CA ILE A 36 -17.10 5.00 15.92
C ILE A 36 -15.88 4.26 15.33
N PHE A 37 -16.13 3.40 14.35
CA PHE A 37 -15.12 2.53 13.73
C PHE A 37 -14.01 3.30 13.01
N LYS A 38 -14.30 4.48 12.45
CA LYS A 38 -13.33 5.35 11.78
C LYS A 38 -12.07 5.61 12.61
N ASN A 39 -12.22 5.75 13.93
CA ASN A 39 -11.13 6.09 14.85
C ASN A 39 -10.29 4.90 15.31
N PHE A 40 -10.59 3.67 14.85
CA PHE A 40 -9.84 2.48 15.23
C PHE A 40 -8.42 2.52 14.64
N THR A 41 -7.43 2.27 15.48
CA THR A 41 -6.05 1.98 15.08
C THR A 41 -5.90 0.51 14.72
N ASN A 42 -4.75 0.12 14.16
CA ASN A 42 -4.46 -1.29 13.86
C ASN A 42 -4.48 -2.18 15.13
N ASN A 43 -4.06 -1.64 16.28
CA ASN A 43 -4.14 -2.36 17.55
C ASN A 43 -5.59 -2.57 17.99
N ASP A 44 -6.45 -1.56 17.80
CA ASP A 44 -7.88 -1.69 18.10
C ASP A 44 -8.55 -2.75 17.22
N LEU A 45 -8.13 -2.89 15.96
CA LEU A 45 -8.62 -3.96 15.07
C LEU A 45 -8.19 -5.34 15.55
N ILE A 46 -6.93 -5.52 15.95
CA ILE A 46 -6.41 -6.79 16.49
C ILE A 46 -7.13 -7.18 17.79
N ASP A 47 -7.43 -6.21 18.65
CA ASP A 47 -8.20 -6.47 19.87
C ASP A 47 -9.67 -6.78 19.54
N LEU A 48 -10.25 -6.10 18.54
CA LEU A 48 -11.62 -6.33 18.09
C LEU A 48 -11.79 -7.76 17.54
N GLU A 49 -10.86 -8.25 16.72
CA GLU A 49 -10.85 -9.63 16.21
C GLU A 49 -11.04 -10.67 17.33
N LYS A 50 -10.27 -10.52 18.41
CA LYS A 50 -10.31 -11.45 19.55
C LYS A 50 -11.62 -11.35 20.32
N GLU A 51 -12.19 -10.15 20.42
CA GLU A 51 -13.44 -9.93 21.13
C GLU A 51 -14.66 -10.40 20.33
N LEU A 52 -14.71 -10.15 19.01
CA LEU A 52 -15.87 -10.45 18.17
C LEU A 52 -16.29 -11.91 18.20
N LEU A 53 -15.33 -12.84 18.26
CA LEU A 53 -15.64 -14.28 18.35
C LEU A 53 -16.28 -14.70 19.68
N ASN A 54 -16.25 -13.82 20.69
CA ASN A 54 -16.85 -14.02 22.00
C ASN A 54 -18.11 -13.18 22.23
N TRP A 55 -18.46 -12.30 21.28
CA TRP A 55 -19.70 -11.52 21.37
C TRP A 55 -20.91 -12.41 21.13
N ASP A 56 -22.07 -11.96 21.63
CA ASP A 56 -23.34 -12.58 21.25
C ASP A 56 -23.55 -12.46 19.74
N ILE A 57 -24.09 -13.51 19.14
CA ILE A 57 -24.24 -13.59 17.69
C ILE A 57 -25.13 -12.46 17.15
N GLU A 58 -26.15 -12.05 17.91
CA GLU A 58 -27.03 -10.93 17.56
C GLU A 58 -26.23 -9.62 17.40
N TYR A 59 -25.17 -9.42 18.18
CA TYR A 59 -24.33 -8.22 18.07
C TYR A 59 -23.38 -8.29 16.89
N VAL A 60 -22.93 -9.51 16.55
CA VAL A 60 -22.07 -9.75 15.40
C VAL A 60 -22.87 -9.58 14.10
N GLU A 61 -24.09 -10.10 14.04
CA GLU A 61 -25.06 -9.91 12.95
C GLU A 61 -25.26 -8.42 12.64
N ILE A 62 -25.63 -7.62 13.66
CA ILE A 62 -25.79 -6.16 13.52
C ILE A 62 -24.51 -5.50 12.98
N LEU A 63 -23.34 -5.93 13.46
CA LEU A 63 -22.06 -5.37 13.02
C LEU A 63 -21.74 -5.72 11.57
N ILE A 64 -22.03 -6.96 11.15
CA ILE A 64 -21.85 -7.43 9.77
C ILE A 64 -22.68 -6.56 8.82
N ASP A 65 -23.97 -6.38 9.12
CA ASP A 65 -24.87 -5.51 8.34
C ASP A 65 -24.33 -4.08 8.25
N CYS A 66 -23.91 -3.52 9.38
CA CYS A 66 -23.33 -2.18 9.41
C CYS A 66 -22.06 -2.07 8.55
N PHE A 67 -21.23 -3.12 8.51
CA PHE A 67 -20.00 -3.12 7.73
C PHE A 67 -20.24 -3.36 6.24
N ILE A 68 -21.27 -4.11 5.86
CA ILE A 68 -21.66 -4.30 4.46
C ILE A 68 -22.21 -2.99 3.88
N TYR A 69 -23.09 -2.31 4.61
CA TYR A 69 -23.86 -1.18 4.07
C TYR A 69 -23.35 0.22 4.46
N GLY A 70 -22.48 0.34 5.48
CA GLY A 70 -22.13 1.62 6.09
C GLY A 70 -20.87 2.32 5.58
N TYR A 71 -20.30 1.99 4.42
CA TYR A 71 -19.04 2.62 4.00
C TYR A 71 -19.21 4.04 3.43
N PHE A 72 -18.38 4.99 3.87
CA PHE A 72 -18.39 6.40 3.40
C PHE A 72 -17.04 6.92 2.89
N ASP A 73 -15.93 6.31 3.31
CA ASP A 73 -14.57 6.71 2.92
C ASP A 73 -13.63 5.51 2.80
N GLU A 74 -12.55 5.69 2.03
CA GLU A 74 -11.61 4.62 1.68
C GLU A 74 -10.91 4.01 2.91
N ILE A 75 -10.56 4.84 3.91
CA ILE A 75 -9.88 4.37 5.12
C ILE A 75 -10.79 3.41 5.88
N THR A 76 -12.04 3.79 6.07
CA THR A 76 -12.99 2.97 6.83
C THR A 76 -13.40 1.73 6.05
N PHE A 77 -13.58 1.88 4.73
CA PHE A 77 -13.87 0.77 3.82
C PHE A 77 -12.83 -0.35 3.92
N ASN A 78 -11.54 0.00 3.95
CA ASN A 78 -10.46 -0.99 4.07
C ASN A 78 -10.49 -1.75 5.40
N LYS A 79 -10.82 -1.07 6.51
CA LYS A 79 -10.98 -1.71 7.82
C LYS A 79 -12.20 -2.63 7.84
N GLN A 80 -13.33 -2.21 7.26
CA GLN A 80 -14.56 -3.01 7.15
C GLN A 80 -14.29 -4.28 6.35
N SER A 81 -13.71 -4.12 5.17
CA SER A 81 -13.32 -5.21 4.27
C SER A 81 -12.42 -6.24 4.97
N TYR A 82 -11.47 -5.77 5.79
CA TYR A 82 -10.62 -6.64 6.59
C TYR A 82 -11.40 -7.41 7.66
N ILE A 83 -12.22 -6.73 8.49
CA ILE A 83 -12.99 -7.42 9.55
C ILE A 83 -14.01 -8.40 8.97
N LEU A 84 -14.68 -8.07 7.86
CA LEU A 84 -15.58 -9.00 7.17
C LEU A 84 -14.84 -10.24 6.66
N THR A 85 -13.61 -10.08 6.16
CA THR A 85 -12.76 -11.22 5.79
C THR A 85 -12.41 -12.07 7.02
N TYR A 86 -12.06 -11.43 8.14
CA TYR A 86 -11.75 -12.13 9.39
C TYR A 86 -12.94 -12.94 9.91
N LEU A 87 -14.13 -12.33 9.94
CA LEU A 87 -15.37 -12.98 10.38
C LEU A 87 -15.73 -14.16 9.47
N LEU A 88 -15.67 -13.99 8.15
CA LEU A 88 -15.92 -15.06 7.19
C LEU A 88 -14.96 -16.25 7.38
N ALA A 89 -13.72 -16.00 7.79
CA ALA A 89 -12.71 -17.02 8.02
C ALA A 89 -12.87 -17.77 9.37
N ASN A 90 -13.42 -17.12 10.39
CA ASN A 90 -13.31 -17.59 11.78
C ASN A 90 -14.64 -17.79 12.52
N LEU A 91 -15.76 -17.27 12.01
CA LEU A 91 -17.07 -17.51 12.64
C LEU A 91 -17.40 -19.00 12.64
N LYS A 92 -18.09 -19.44 13.70
CA LYS A 92 -18.59 -20.81 13.82
C LYS A 92 -20.02 -20.96 13.32
N ASN A 93 -20.80 -19.87 13.37
CA ASN A 93 -22.15 -19.84 12.82
C ASN A 93 -22.05 -19.89 11.28
N GLU A 94 -22.61 -20.94 10.67
CA GLU A 94 -22.55 -21.13 9.23
C GLU A 94 -23.46 -20.16 8.49
N ASP A 95 -24.61 -19.81 9.05
CA ASP A 95 -25.58 -18.91 8.43
C ASP A 95 -24.97 -17.51 8.27
N GLU A 96 -24.30 -17.01 9.31
CA GLU A 96 -23.59 -15.71 9.25
C GLU A 96 -22.42 -15.72 8.27
N ARG A 97 -21.72 -16.84 8.11
CA ARG A 97 -20.66 -16.94 7.11
C ARG A 97 -21.22 -16.92 5.70
N LEU A 98 -22.35 -17.58 5.49
CA LEU A 98 -23.04 -17.55 4.21
C LEU A 98 -23.56 -16.15 3.89
N ASP A 99 -24.10 -15.44 4.88
CA ASP A 99 -24.52 -14.05 4.72
C ASP A 99 -23.35 -13.14 4.32
N ILE A 100 -22.21 -13.22 5.02
CA ILE A 100 -21.00 -12.48 4.64
C ILE A 100 -20.53 -12.87 3.23
N LEU A 101 -20.51 -14.17 2.89
CA LEU A 101 -20.12 -14.61 1.54
C LEU A 101 -21.03 -13.98 0.47
N GLU A 102 -22.33 -14.02 0.70
CA GLU A 102 -23.36 -13.51 -0.20
C GLU A 102 -23.23 -11.99 -0.41
N ASN A 103 -23.18 -11.25 0.71
CA ASN A 103 -23.39 -9.82 0.73
C ASN A 103 -22.09 -9.00 0.79
N ALA A 104 -20.99 -9.58 1.29
CA ALA A 104 -19.73 -8.87 1.49
C ALA A 104 -18.61 -9.24 0.51
N SER A 105 -18.79 -10.24 -0.36
CA SER A 105 -17.71 -10.68 -1.27
C SER A 105 -17.13 -9.56 -2.16
N ASP A 106 -17.97 -8.61 -2.60
CA ASP A 106 -17.49 -7.41 -3.32
C ASP A 106 -16.71 -6.45 -2.42
N VAL A 107 -17.12 -6.28 -1.17
CA VAL A 107 -16.43 -5.44 -0.18
C VAL A 107 -15.06 -6.05 0.12
N ILE A 108 -14.99 -7.36 0.28
CA ILE A 108 -13.75 -8.12 0.51
C ILE A 108 -12.79 -7.96 -0.68
N LEU A 109 -13.28 -8.12 -1.91
CA LEU A 109 -12.48 -8.02 -3.13
C LEU A 109 -11.93 -6.61 -3.40
N LYS A 110 -12.74 -5.58 -3.14
CA LYS A 110 -12.37 -4.18 -3.46
C LYS A 110 -11.47 -3.53 -2.41
N GLY A 111 -11.46 -4.04 -1.17
CA GLY A 111 -10.59 -3.49 -0.12
C GLY A 111 -9.13 -3.89 -0.30
N ASN A 112 -8.26 -3.35 0.55
CA ASN A 112 -6.82 -3.66 0.57
C ASN A 112 -6.51 -5.15 0.66
N SER A 113 -5.29 -5.54 0.25
CA SER A 113 -4.78 -6.91 0.37
C SER A 113 -5.06 -7.53 1.75
N LYS A 114 -5.49 -8.79 1.76
CA LYS A 114 -5.83 -9.53 3.00
C LYS A 114 -4.73 -10.53 3.35
N PRO A 115 -4.61 -10.96 4.62
CA PRO A 115 -3.76 -12.08 4.99
C PRO A 115 -4.13 -13.33 4.20
N ILE A 116 -3.13 -13.99 3.60
CA ILE A 116 -3.34 -15.16 2.73
C ILE A 116 -3.93 -16.31 3.55
N GLU A 117 -3.55 -16.44 4.82
CA GLU A 117 -4.00 -17.48 5.73
C GLU A 117 -5.51 -17.40 5.99
N LEU A 118 -6.06 -16.19 6.10
CA LEU A 118 -7.51 -16.00 6.24
C LEU A 118 -8.23 -16.42 4.97
N LEU A 119 -7.72 -16.03 3.80
CA LEU A 119 -8.31 -16.41 2.52
C LEU A 119 -8.22 -17.92 2.27
N ASP A 120 -7.09 -18.55 2.60
CA ASP A 120 -6.93 -20.01 2.55
C ASP A 120 -7.95 -20.72 3.45
N SER A 121 -8.20 -20.21 4.67
CA SER A 121 -9.23 -20.75 5.57
C SER A 121 -10.63 -20.68 4.93
N ILE A 122 -10.98 -19.54 4.32
CA ILE A 122 -12.27 -19.34 3.66
C ILE A 122 -12.41 -20.29 2.45
N ILE A 123 -11.39 -20.38 1.60
CA ILE A 123 -11.39 -21.25 0.42
C ILE A 123 -11.56 -22.72 0.83
N ASN A 124 -10.79 -23.18 1.82
CA ASN A 124 -10.92 -24.54 2.33
C ASN A 124 -12.34 -24.82 2.82
N TRP A 125 -12.99 -23.86 3.49
CA TRP A 125 -14.38 -23.98 3.90
C TRP A 125 -15.36 -24.00 2.71
N ILE A 126 -15.18 -23.12 1.72
CA ILE A 126 -15.99 -23.08 0.48
C ILE A 126 -15.93 -24.43 -0.23
N GLU A 127 -14.72 -24.96 -0.45
CA GLU A 127 -14.50 -26.20 -1.19
C GLU A 127 -14.98 -27.42 -0.43
N LYS A 128 -14.72 -27.49 0.88
CA LYS A 128 -15.20 -28.59 1.73
C LYS A 128 -16.72 -28.72 1.71
N ASN A 129 -17.44 -27.60 1.69
CA ASN A 129 -18.90 -27.56 1.65
C ASN A 129 -19.47 -27.48 0.23
N LYS A 130 -18.60 -27.41 -0.79
CA LYS A 130 -18.96 -27.33 -2.21
C LYS A 130 -19.80 -26.09 -2.58
N TYR A 131 -19.64 -24.99 -1.86
CA TYR A 131 -20.39 -23.76 -2.17
C TYR A 131 -20.05 -23.19 -3.54
N ASN A 132 -18.83 -23.44 -4.03
CA ASN A 132 -18.39 -23.10 -5.38
C ASN A 132 -19.14 -23.89 -6.49
N GLU A 133 -19.72 -25.05 -6.17
CA GLU A 133 -20.54 -25.85 -7.09
C GLU A 133 -22.02 -25.39 -7.10
N ILE A 134 -22.45 -24.59 -6.12
CA ILE A 134 -23.82 -24.07 -6.02
C ILE A 134 -23.95 -22.81 -6.89
N PRO A 135 -24.84 -22.78 -7.90
CA PRO A 135 -24.97 -21.64 -8.81
C PRO A 135 -25.20 -20.30 -8.11
N TYR A 136 -25.93 -20.33 -6.98
CA TYR A 136 -26.23 -19.16 -6.17
C TYR A 136 -24.98 -18.46 -5.62
N TYR A 137 -24.01 -19.23 -5.09
CA TYR A 137 -22.80 -18.70 -4.45
C TYR A 137 -21.59 -18.65 -5.38
N HIS A 138 -21.70 -19.22 -6.58
CA HIS A 138 -20.56 -19.39 -7.49
C HIS A 138 -19.84 -18.05 -7.76
N SER A 139 -20.61 -16.99 -8.04
CA SER A 139 -20.02 -15.67 -8.34
C SER A 139 -19.28 -15.06 -7.14
N GLN A 140 -19.78 -15.27 -5.93
CA GLN A 140 -19.19 -14.79 -4.69
C GLN A 140 -17.91 -15.57 -4.36
N CYS A 141 -17.91 -16.89 -4.59
CA CYS A 141 -16.72 -17.72 -4.43
C CYS A 141 -15.59 -17.28 -5.37
N LEU A 142 -15.91 -16.97 -6.64
CA LEU A 142 -14.93 -16.45 -7.59
C LEU A 142 -14.26 -15.15 -7.11
N LYS A 143 -15.02 -14.24 -6.47
CA LYS A 143 -14.46 -13.01 -5.90
C LYS A 143 -13.50 -13.28 -4.75
N ILE A 144 -13.76 -14.29 -3.92
CA ILE A 144 -12.82 -14.71 -2.87
C ILE A 144 -11.53 -15.26 -3.49
N TYR A 145 -11.64 -16.10 -4.53
CA TYR A 145 -10.48 -16.62 -5.25
C TYR A 145 -9.64 -15.50 -5.87
N GLU A 146 -10.29 -14.54 -6.53
CA GLU A 146 -9.62 -13.36 -7.11
C GLU A 146 -8.95 -12.51 -6.03
N THR A 147 -9.60 -12.31 -4.88
CA THR A 147 -9.02 -11.60 -3.73
C THR A 147 -7.73 -12.26 -3.25
N ARG A 148 -7.69 -13.60 -3.25
CA ARG A 148 -6.50 -14.36 -2.90
C ARG A 148 -5.39 -14.19 -3.91
N GLU A 149 -5.68 -14.30 -5.20
CA GLU A 149 -4.69 -14.08 -6.25
C GLU A 149 -4.05 -12.68 -6.16
N LYS A 150 -4.87 -11.64 -5.96
CA LYS A 150 -4.40 -10.28 -5.72
C LYS A 150 -3.54 -10.16 -4.46
N SER A 151 -3.92 -10.84 -3.37
CA SER A 151 -3.16 -10.81 -2.11
C SER A 151 -1.82 -11.53 -2.23
N VAL A 152 -1.76 -12.63 -3.00
CA VAL A 152 -0.51 -13.34 -3.31
C VAL A 152 0.44 -12.47 -4.13
N GLU A 153 -0.07 -11.82 -5.18
CA GLU A 153 0.74 -10.92 -6.00
C GLU A 153 1.25 -9.72 -5.18
N ASN A 154 0.38 -9.11 -4.36
CA ASN A 154 0.79 -8.02 -3.48
C ASN A 154 1.86 -8.45 -2.46
N ASN A 155 1.72 -9.64 -1.85
CA ASN A 155 2.74 -10.16 -0.94
C ASN A 155 4.08 -10.37 -1.66
N ARG A 156 4.05 -10.88 -2.91
CA ARG A 156 5.26 -11.02 -3.73
C ARG A 156 5.93 -9.67 -3.98
N ILE A 157 5.16 -8.63 -4.32
CA ILE A 157 5.66 -7.26 -4.52
C ILE A 157 6.30 -6.73 -3.23
N VAL A 158 5.60 -6.84 -2.10
CA VAL A 158 6.07 -6.40 -0.78
C VAL A 158 7.38 -7.10 -0.39
N LEU A 159 7.49 -8.41 -0.64
CA LEU A 159 8.71 -9.18 -0.35
C LEU A 159 9.89 -8.70 -1.18
N LYS A 160 9.71 -8.45 -2.48
CA LYS A 160 10.77 -7.90 -3.34
C LYS A 160 11.23 -6.51 -2.90
N VAL A 161 10.30 -5.62 -2.55
CA VAL A 161 10.65 -4.28 -2.06
C VAL A 161 11.35 -4.33 -0.71
N ASN A 162 10.94 -5.23 0.19
CA ASN A 162 11.65 -5.47 1.45
C ASN A 162 13.04 -6.08 1.25
N GLU A 163 13.20 -6.98 0.28
CA GLU A 163 14.50 -7.54 -0.10
C GLU A 163 15.44 -6.43 -0.58
N LEU A 164 14.97 -5.57 -1.48
CA LEU A 164 15.71 -4.37 -1.91
C LEU A 164 16.05 -3.47 -0.71
N LYS A 165 15.09 -3.18 0.15
CA LYS A 165 15.30 -2.32 1.33
C LYS A 165 16.38 -2.89 2.25
N ASN A 166 16.34 -4.19 2.52
CA ASN A 166 17.32 -4.86 3.36
C ASN A 166 18.73 -4.81 2.75
N GLU A 167 18.84 -4.98 1.44
CA GLU A 167 20.09 -4.83 0.72
C GLU A 167 20.64 -3.41 0.86
N ILE A 168 19.80 -2.39 0.61
CA ILE A 168 20.16 -0.97 0.77
C ILE A 168 20.58 -0.65 2.21
N LEU A 169 19.85 -1.16 3.21
CA LEU A 169 20.20 -1.07 4.64
C LEU A 169 21.53 -1.73 4.99
N SER A 170 21.94 -2.76 4.24
CA SER A 170 23.25 -3.38 4.44
C SER A 170 24.37 -2.48 3.92
N LEU A 171 24.13 -1.82 2.78
CA LEU A 171 25.09 -0.95 2.10
C LEU A 171 25.32 0.38 2.84
N THR A 172 24.31 0.91 3.55
CA THR A 172 24.47 2.12 4.39
C THR A 172 25.54 1.93 5.48
N LYS A 173 25.68 0.70 6.01
CA LYS A 173 26.70 0.38 7.03
C LYS A 173 28.12 0.37 6.48
N SER A 174 28.27 0.27 5.16
CA SER A 174 29.54 0.24 4.46
C SER A 174 29.65 1.38 3.45
N MET A 175 29.06 2.54 3.73
CA MET A 175 29.01 3.68 2.81
C MET A 175 30.39 4.12 2.30
N GLN A 176 31.45 4.00 3.12
CA GLN A 176 32.83 4.24 2.66
C GLN A 176 33.28 3.20 1.63
N ALA A 177 32.96 1.93 1.85
CA ALA A 177 33.27 0.86 0.91
C ALA A 177 32.40 0.91 -0.35
N PHE A 178 31.22 1.55 -0.28
CA PHE A 178 30.34 1.75 -1.43
C PHE A 178 31.02 2.53 -2.55
N ASP A 179 31.82 3.54 -2.20
CA ASP A 179 32.54 4.37 -3.16
C ASP A 179 33.88 3.74 -3.61
N GLU A 180 34.38 2.72 -2.89
CA GLU A 180 35.72 2.15 -3.09
C GLU A 180 35.72 0.72 -3.69
N ILE A 181 34.63 -0.02 -3.56
CA ILE A 181 34.53 -1.43 -4.00
C ILE A 181 33.61 -1.54 -5.20
N ASP A 182 34.20 -1.82 -6.36
CA ASP A 182 33.44 -2.16 -7.57
C ASP A 182 32.55 -3.39 -7.32
N GLY A 183 31.29 -3.29 -7.74
CA GLY A 183 30.31 -4.38 -7.68
C GLY A 183 29.63 -4.59 -6.32
N ILE A 184 29.93 -3.76 -5.30
CA ILE A 184 29.27 -3.87 -3.98
C ILE A 184 27.75 -3.65 -4.08
N GLN A 185 27.28 -2.91 -5.07
CA GLN A 185 25.86 -2.69 -5.37
C GLN A 185 25.20 -3.76 -6.26
N ASP A 186 25.94 -4.75 -6.77
CA ASP A 186 25.44 -5.66 -7.82
C ASP A 186 24.21 -6.45 -7.38
N ASN A 187 24.10 -6.78 -6.09
CA ASN A 187 22.94 -7.47 -5.55
C ASN A 187 21.68 -6.58 -5.61
N ALA A 188 21.79 -5.31 -5.22
CA ALA A 188 20.68 -4.36 -5.30
C ALA A 188 20.22 -4.15 -6.76
N ILE A 189 21.18 -4.03 -7.69
CA ILE A 189 20.90 -3.96 -9.13
C ILE A 189 20.19 -5.22 -9.61
N SER A 190 20.67 -6.41 -9.21
CA SER A 190 20.07 -7.69 -9.57
C SER A 190 18.61 -7.77 -9.11
N ILE A 191 18.32 -7.33 -7.88
CA ILE A 191 16.94 -7.27 -7.35
C ILE A 191 16.09 -6.33 -8.21
N LEU A 192 16.55 -5.11 -8.48
CA LEU A 192 15.83 -4.12 -9.30
C LEU A 192 15.55 -4.63 -10.72
N LYS A 193 16.46 -5.41 -11.33
CA LYS A 193 16.23 -6.04 -12.65
C LYS A 193 15.07 -7.05 -12.66
N THR A 194 14.62 -7.52 -11.50
CA THR A 194 13.46 -8.42 -11.40
C THR A 194 12.13 -7.67 -11.23
N PHE A 195 12.15 -6.34 -11.11
CA PHE A 195 10.96 -5.54 -10.90
C PHE A 195 10.19 -5.38 -12.20
N ASN A 196 8.87 -5.48 -12.09
CA ASN A 196 7.94 -5.08 -13.13
C ASN A 196 7.26 -3.74 -12.76
N ASN A 197 6.38 -3.24 -13.62
CA ASN A 197 5.69 -1.97 -13.39
C ASN A 197 4.95 -1.91 -12.03
N SER A 198 4.32 -3.00 -11.60
CA SER A 198 3.60 -3.05 -10.31
C SER A 198 4.56 -2.99 -9.12
N ASP A 199 5.70 -3.68 -9.21
CA ASP A 199 6.76 -3.62 -8.20
C ASP A 199 7.27 -2.17 -8.03
N PHE A 200 7.50 -1.49 -9.16
CA PHE A 200 7.89 -0.08 -9.18
C PHE A 200 6.80 0.85 -8.63
N GLN A 201 5.53 0.70 -9.02
CA GLN A 201 4.46 1.54 -8.45
C GLN A 201 4.35 1.38 -6.93
N TYR A 202 4.51 0.17 -6.40
CA TYR A 202 4.55 -0.05 -4.96
C TYR A 202 5.78 0.62 -4.32
N LEU A 203 6.97 0.43 -4.88
CA LEU A 203 8.20 1.05 -4.39
C LEU A 203 8.03 2.58 -4.27
N LYS A 204 7.42 3.23 -5.27
CA LYS A 204 7.17 4.69 -5.26
C LYS A 204 6.39 5.15 -4.01
N LEU A 205 5.42 4.37 -3.57
CA LEU A 205 4.59 4.64 -2.40
C LEU A 205 5.33 4.34 -1.09
N ASP A 206 6.25 3.37 -1.11
CA ASP A 206 7.03 2.95 0.05
C ASP A 206 8.24 3.86 0.33
N LEU A 207 8.88 4.41 -0.70
CA LEU A 207 10.07 5.27 -0.59
C LEU A 207 9.94 6.46 0.39
N PRO A 208 8.81 7.19 0.48
CA PRO A 208 8.66 8.26 1.45
C PRO A 208 8.78 7.82 2.92
N LEU A 209 8.70 6.50 3.20
CA LEU A 209 8.88 5.91 4.52
C LEU A 209 10.33 5.50 4.80
N TRP A 210 11.22 5.61 3.81
CA TRP A 210 12.63 5.29 3.96
C TRP A 210 13.38 6.48 4.54
N SER A 211 14.46 6.20 5.28
CA SER A 211 15.38 7.20 5.79
C SER A 211 16.19 7.84 4.66
N ASN A 212 16.73 9.03 4.92
CA ASN A 212 17.53 9.76 3.94
C ASN A 212 18.77 8.96 3.49
N ASP A 213 19.40 8.21 4.40
CA ASP A 213 20.58 7.40 4.09
C ASP A 213 20.21 6.23 3.17
N GLU A 214 19.06 5.57 3.41
CA GLU A 214 18.55 4.52 2.52
C GLU A 214 18.23 5.09 1.12
N LEU A 215 17.58 6.25 1.05
CA LEU A 215 17.28 6.92 -0.21
C LEU A 215 18.54 7.37 -0.97
N GLU A 216 19.56 7.86 -0.25
CA GLU A 216 20.84 8.26 -0.84
C GLU A 216 21.53 7.06 -1.50
N ILE A 217 21.66 5.96 -0.76
CA ILE A 217 22.26 4.73 -1.29
C ILE A 217 21.46 4.21 -2.47
N LEU A 218 20.13 4.15 -2.37
CA LEU A 218 19.30 3.72 -3.49
C LEU A 218 19.51 4.58 -4.73
N ALA A 219 19.62 5.90 -4.56
CA ALA A 219 19.85 6.79 -5.68
C ALA A 219 21.23 6.58 -6.32
N LYS A 220 22.27 6.31 -5.53
CA LYS A 220 23.59 5.90 -6.05
C LYS A 220 23.54 4.54 -6.77
N VAL A 221 22.74 3.59 -6.28
CA VAL A 221 22.52 2.29 -6.95
C VAL A 221 21.89 2.51 -8.32
N PHE A 222 20.87 3.36 -8.42
CA PHE A 222 20.26 3.73 -9.70
C PHE A 222 21.25 4.44 -10.62
N SER A 223 22.08 5.35 -10.11
CA SER A 223 22.97 6.19 -10.92
C SER A 223 24.15 5.44 -11.55
N ARG A 224 24.63 4.37 -10.90
CA ARG A 224 25.70 3.52 -11.44
C ARG A 224 25.23 2.57 -12.56
N GLY A 225 23.93 2.35 -12.68
CA GLY A 225 23.36 1.42 -13.65
C GLY A 225 23.77 -0.03 -13.40
N ASP A 226 23.67 -0.88 -14.41
CA ASP A 226 24.03 -2.27 -14.34
C ASP A 226 25.54 -2.52 -14.47
N ILE A 227 25.95 -3.80 -14.46
CA ILE A 227 27.36 -4.22 -14.58
C ILE A 227 28.09 -3.69 -15.83
N ASN A 228 27.37 -3.15 -16.82
CA ASN A 228 27.94 -2.53 -18.02
C ASN A 228 27.89 -0.99 -17.97
N GLY A 229 27.46 -0.40 -16.85
CA GLY A 229 27.22 1.03 -16.70
C GLY A 229 25.97 1.51 -17.42
N ASN A 230 25.09 0.61 -17.88
CA ASN A 230 23.82 1.00 -18.47
C ASN A 230 22.82 1.24 -17.34
N LEU A 231 22.25 2.43 -17.28
CA LEU A 231 21.20 2.70 -16.30
C LEU A 231 20.06 1.69 -16.39
N LEU A 232 19.47 1.39 -15.24
CA LEU A 232 18.28 0.56 -15.19
C LEU A 232 17.20 1.26 -16.03
N ASP A 233 16.52 0.49 -16.89
CA ASP A 233 15.59 0.99 -17.93
C ASP A 233 14.42 1.86 -17.38
N ASP A 234 14.24 1.96 -16.07
CA ASP A 234 13.21 2.76 -15.41
C ASP A 234 13.78 4.08 -14.82
N ASN A 235 14.24 4.96 -15.72
CA ASN A 235 14.77 6.27 -15.38
C ASN A 235 13.73 7.16 -14.65
N TYR A 236 12.43 6.86 -14.68
CA TYR A 236 11.40 7.60 -13.93
C TYR A 236 11.74 7.73 -12.43
N PHE A 237 12.28 6.65 -11.84
CA PHE A 237 12.63 6.61 -10.42
C PHE A 237 13.74 7.59 -10.05
N PHE A 238 14.66 7.87 -10.97
CA PHE A 238 15.77 8.77 -10.71
C PHE A 238 15.28 10.22 -10.46
N GLY A 239 14.36 10.70 -11.30
CA GLY A 239 13.73 12.01 -11.11
C GLY A 239 12.83 12.06 -9.87
N TYR A 240 12.14 10.97 -9.55
CA TYR A 240 11.34 10.88 -8.33
C TYR A 240 12.21 10.92 -7.06
N LEU A 241 13.33 10.19 -7.03
CA LEU A 241 14.31 10.24 -5.93
C LEU A 241 14.91 11.63 -5.76
N PHE A 242 15.22 12.33 -6.85
CA PHE A 242 15.70 13.72 -6.81
C PHE A 242 14.72 14.67 -6.10
N VAL A 243 13.42 14.50 -6.34
CA VAL A 243 12.39 15.30 -5.66
C VAL A 243 12.28 14.92 -4.18
N LEU A 244 12.29 13.61 -3.89
CA LEU A 244 12.05 13.08 -2.55
C LEU A 244 13.20 13.38 -1.57
N LEU A 245 14.44 13.28 -2.01
CA LEU A 245 15.62 13.46 -1.16
C LEU A 245 15.71 14.87 -0.56
N PRO A 246 16.28 15.04 0.65
CA PRO A 246 16.61 16.37 1.18
C PRO A 246 17.49 17.16 0.20
N ILE A 247 17.33 18.49 0.18
CA ILE A 247 18.03 19.40 -0.74
C ILE A 247 19.56 19.21 -0.69
N SER A 248 20.11 18.98 0.51
CA SER A 248 21.55 18.78 0.70
C SER A 248 22.08 17.51 0.05
N ILE A 249 21.23 16.50 -0.16
CA ILE A 249 21.59 15.21 -0.73
C ILE A 249 21.21 15.16 -2.21
N SER A 250 20.07 15.73 -2.61
CA SER A 250 19.59 15.70 -4.00
C SER A 250 20.59 16.25 -5.02
N ILE A 251 21.53 17.10 -4.60
CA ILE A 251 22.59 17.62 -5.48
C ILE A 251 23.44 16.52 -6.11
N ILE A 252 23.66 15.40 -5.42
CA ILE A 252 24.50 14.29 -5.90
C ILE A 252 23.92 13.64 -7.16
N LEU A 253 22.62 13.81 -7.40
CA LEU A 253 21.93 13.24 -8.55
C LEU A 253 21.92 14.17 -9.76
N LEU A 254 22.37 15.42 -9.63
CA LEU A 254 22.36 16.36 -10.74
C LEU A 254 23.34 15.98 -11.84
N ASP A 255 24.46 15.35 -11.50
CA ASP A 255 25.47 14.97 -12.49
C ASP A 255 24.95 13.83 -13.38
N ASP A 256 24.18 12.91 -12.81
CA ASP A 256 23.58 11.78 -13.51
C ASP A 256 22.15 12.07 -14.02
N MET A 257 21.62 13.28 -13.77
CA MET A 257 20.28 13.68 -14.23
C MET A 257 20.14 13.77 -15.75
N PHE A 258 21.26 13.76 -16.49
CA PHE A 258 21.21 13.79 -17.95
C PHE A 258 20.47 12.58 -18.50
N TYR A 259 20.76 11.42 -17.94
CA TYR A 259 20.17 10.17 -18.38
C TYR A 259 18.67 10.07 -18.09
N PHE A 260 18.18 10.78 -17.05
CA PHE A 260 16.74 10.92 -16.80
C PHE A 260 16.00 11.54 -17.98
N PHE A 261 16.62 12.45 -18.73
CA PHE A 261 15.97 13.13 -19.85
C PHE A 261 16.14 12.41 -21.19
N GLU A 262 17.00 11.39 -21.27
CA GLU A 262 17.16 10.60 -22.48
C GLU A 262 16.08 9.51 -22.59
N ASN A 263 15.38 9.50 -23.73
CA ASN A 263 14.57 8.38 -24.23
C ASN A 263 13.32 7.93 -23.42
N GLN A 264 12.71 8.78 -22.59
CA GLN A 264 11.44 8.44 -21.93
C GLN A 264 10.38 9.56 -21.94
N GLU A 265 9.11 9.16 -21.89
CA GLU A 265 7.99 10.03 -21.54
C GLU A 265 8.01 10.26 -20.03
N ILE A 266 7.96 11.53 -19.61
CA ILE A 266 8.06 11.91 -18.20
C ILE A 266 6.75 12.56 -17.78
N ASP A 267 6.21 12.12 -16.64
CA ASP A 267 5.04 12.74 -16.04
C ASP A 267 5.25 14.24 -15.83
N CYS A 268 4.30 15.05 -16.32
CA CYS A 268 4.44 16.50 -16.27
C CYS A 268 4.35 17.05 -14.83
N GLY A 269 3.66 16.34 -13.92
CA GLY A 269 3.68 16.63 -12.50
C GLY A 269 5.07 16.47 -11.89
N LEU A 270 5.77 15.39 -12.22
CA LEU A 270 7.16 15.16 -11.80
C LEU A 270 8.09 16.26 -12.32
N LEU A 271 8.00 16.64 -13.60
CA LEU A 271 8.78 17.75 -14.17
C LEU A 271 8.57 19.07 -13.41
N HIS A 272 7.33 19.36 -13.00
CA HIS A 272 7.02 20.54 -12.20
C HIS A 272 7.67 20.47 -10.80
N GLN A 273 7.60 19.31 -10.14
CA GLN A 273 8.23 19.09 -8.84
C GLN A 273 9.75 19.22 -8.91
N MET A 274 10.38 18.66 -9.95
CA MET A 274 11.82 18.79 -10.19
C MET A 274 12.23 20.26 -10.38
N LYS A 275 11.45 21.05 -11.13
CA LYS A 275 11.69 22.48 -11.31
C LYS A 275 11.61 23.25 -9.98
N ASN A 276 10.64 22.92 -9.14
CA ASN A 276 10.53 23.51 -7.80
C ASN A 276 11.75 23.16 -6.94
N LYS A 277 12.22 21.91 -7.00
CA LYS A 277 13.44 21.46 -6.32
C LYS A 277 14.69 22.24 -6.78
N LEU A 278 14.84 22.46 -8.09
CA LEU A 278 15.94 23.27 -8.64
C LEU A 278 15.89 24.73 -8.14
N ASN A 279 14.69 25.32 -8.04
CA ASN A 279 14.50 26.66 -7.48
C ASN A 279 14.97 26.73 -6.01
N GLU A 280 14.69 25.70 -5.22
CA GLU A 280 15.16 25.61 -3.84
C GLU A 280 16.67 25.46 -3.75
N LEU A 281 17.27 24.62 -4.60
CA LEU A 281 18.72 24.41 -4.67
C LEU A 281 19.47 25.71 -4.99
N ILE A 282 19.03 26.48 -6.00
CA ILE A 282 19.67 27.75 -6.36
C ILE A 282 19.44 28.83 -5.29
N ALA A 283 18.25 28.90 -4.70
CA ALA A 283 17.94 29.85 -3.63
C ALA A 283 18.82 29.63 -2.39
N LYS A 284 19.10 28.36 -2.06
CA LYS A 284 20.00 27.97 -0.97
C LYS A 284 21.48 27.89 -1.36
N ARG A 285 21.83 28.22 -2.62
CA ARG A 285 23.20 28.22 -3.16
C ARG A 285 23.89 26.85 -3.12
N TYR A 286 23.12 25.76 -3.23
CA TYR A 286 23.69 24.43 -3.43
C TYR A 286 24.21 24.24 -4.86
N ILE A 287 23.64 24.95 -5.84
CA ILE A 287 24.05 24.86 -7.24
C ILE A 287 24.43 26.22 -7.81
N GLU A 288 25.24 26.21 -8.86
CA GLU A 288 25.59 27.41 -9.62
C GLU A 288 24.47 27.83 -10.56
N ARG A 289 24.49 29.11 -10.95
CA ARG A 289 23.50 29.67 -11.87
C ARG A 289 23.49 28.95 -13.23
N ASN A 290 24.66 28.58 -13.74
CA ASN A 290 24.77 27.90 -15.04
C ASN A 290 24.12 26.50 -14.98
N THR A 291 24.35 25.74 -13.91
CA THR A 291 23.72 24.42 -13.67
C THR A 291 22.20 24.55 -13.57
N TYR A 292 21.71 25.56 -12.85
CA TYR A 292 20.28 25.85 -12.75
C TYR A 292 19.66 26.18 -14.12
N GLU A 293 20.30 27.07 -14.89
CA GLU A 293 19.81 27.51 -16.19
C GLU A 293 19.77 26.34 -17.20
N TYR A 294 20.79 25.47 -17.19
CA TYR A 294 20.83 24.26 -18.00
C TYR A 294 19.65 23.33 -17.71
N TRP A 295 19.49 22.85 -16.46
CA TRP A 295 18.44 21.89 -16.14
C TRP A 295 17.03 22.47 -16.26
N THR A 296 16.85 23.76 -15.97
CA THR A 296 15.57 24.44 -16.17
C THR A 296 15.18 24.46 -17.65
N LYS A 297 16.16 24.66 -18.55
CA LYS A 297 15.92 24.61 -19.99
C LYS A 297 15.50 23.20 -20.43
N GLU A 298 16.23 22.17 -20.02
CA GLU A 298 15.91 20.77 -20.36
C GLU A 298 14.50 20.36 -19.88
N ILE A 299 14.14 20.72 -18.65
CA ILE A 299 12.78 20.49 -18.12
C ILE A 299 11.72 21.20 -18.95
N ASN A 300 11.94 22.48 -19.31
CA ASN A 300 10.96 23.24 -20.09
C ASN A 300 10.81 22.66 -21.51
N GLU A 301 11.87 22.12 -22.11
CA GLU A 301 11.79 21.47 -23.43
C GLU A 301 10.95 20.20 -23.36
N LYS A 302 11.14 19.37 -22.33
CA LYS A 302 10.31 18.18 -22.11
C LYS A 302 8.87 18.48 -21.71
N GLN A 303 8.61 19.59 -21.02
CA GLN A 303 7.24 20.02 -20.72
C GLN A 303 6.45 20.38 -21.98
N LYS A 304 7.10 20.86 -23.05
CA LYS A 304 6.43 21.16 -24.32
C LYS A 304 5.86 19.91 -24.99
N THR A 305 6.45 18.74 -24.74
CA THR A 305 5.97 17.46 -25.30
C THR A 305 4.83 16.83 -24.49
N CYS A 306 4.52 17.35 -23.31
CA CYS A 306 3.35 16.89 -22.52
C CYS A 306 2.02 17.52 -22.97
N CYS A 307 2.03 18.55 -23.83
CA CYS A 307 0.87 19.38 -24.18
C CYS A 307 0.32 19.07 -25.56
#